data_AF-A0A8T6NP15-F1
#
_entry.id   AF-A0A8T6NP15-F1
#
_cell.length_a   1.000
_cell.length_b   1.000
_cell.length_c   1.000
_cell.angle_alpha   90.00
_cell.angle_beta   90.00
_cell.angle_gamma   90.00
#
_symmetry.space_group_name_H-M   'P 1'
#
loop_
_entity.id
_entity.type
_entity.pdbx_description
1 polymer ?
#
loop_
_entity_poly.entity_id
_entity_poly.type
_entity_poly.pdbx_seq_one_letter_code
_entity_poly.pdbx_strand_id
1 'polypeptide(L)'
;KTARQIVPKPVLYSSVVALREHVGPLYHLAQAGDHPQLYALQHTLLAPSFTAYLFDQTIDNYNFSDEHTFIDHELGLAKTVLDAQSLYYMDRMRAVLHFSRHDERSLPESLRPFWMLVNYCRLLRRAGASEQAIFDQLYTVADVLTNEQRGALAYAEGGFSGEYYVQNPDCLDDIYGIERYSIEDARYSAVLASLRGQGYFMVGANHYLWSRLNYHIVDDSVDVWFDPSRPDLRTVLEGMPDAYPLLRLFEVIVKGGDDAGDIDLDVDHQTLNWIMAGNQALAHFHTLSGLREHCPGSLTEEIIERMISIEARFRQEQPKSGAQARHLLAADLEYLIELYGQLENELRQALLELPGASEDFRLAIRLLSNVVYGSLVNARYNDAVAEEIGQALDE
;
A
#
# COMPACT_ATOMS: atom_id res chain seq x y z
N LYS A 1 2.19 27.70 -13.13
CA LYS A 1 1.53 26.41 -12.84
C LYS A 1 2.43 25.74 -11.82
N THR A 2 2.20 26.01 -10.54
CA THR A 2 2.76 25.21 -9.46
C THR A 2 2.25 23.78 -9.68
N ALA A 3 3.16 22.81 -9.71
CA ALA A 3 2.78 21.41 -9.73
C ALA A 3 1.84 21.20 -8.54
N ARG A 4 0.62 20.70 -8.77
CA ARG A 4 -0.23 20.19 -7.67
C ARG A 4 0.67 19.21 -6.92
N GLN A 5 1.10 19.55 -5.70
CA GLN A 5 1.82 18.59 -4.87
C GLN A 5 0.80 17.52 -4.52
N ILE A 6 0.80 16.44 -5.30
CA ILE A 6 0.07 15.24 -4.98
C ILE A 6 0.69 14.75 -3.67
N VAL A 7 -0.09 14.80 -2.59
CA VAL A 7 0.32 14.15 -1.35
C VAL A 7 0.49 12.68 -1.69
N PRO A 8 1.66 12.09 -1.41
CA PRO A 8 1.86 10.66 -1.61
C PRO A 8 0.72 9.84 -1.01
N LYS A 9 0.09 8.94 -1.78
CA LYS A 9 -1.01 8.11 -1.27
C LYS A 9 -0.66 7.40 0.05
N PRO A 10 0.55 6.81 0.23
CA PRO A 10 0.91 6.22 1.52
C PRO A 10 1.06 7.23 2.67
N VAL A 11 1.40 8.50 2.38
CA VAL A 11 1.42 9.59 3.36
C VAL A 11 0.02 10.04 3.72
N LEU A 12 -0.88 10.15 2.72
CA LEU A 12 -2.31 10.42 2.95
C LEU A 12 -2.91 9.33 3.83
N TYR A 13 -2.73 8.06 3.46
CA TYR A 13 -3.25 6.92 4.22
C TYR A 13 -2.66 6.89 5.64
N SER A 14 -1.35 7.12 5.78
CA SER A 14 -0.72 7.18 7.10
C SER A 14 -1.27 8.31 7.96
N SER A 15 -1.55 9.47 7.35
CA SER A 15 -2.15 10.61 8.04
C SER A 15 -3.58 10.31 8.49
N VAL A 16 -4.39 9.66 7.65
CA VAL A 16 -5.76 9.24 7.99
C VAL A 16 -5.77 8.25 9.16
N VAL A 17 -4.89 7.25 9.14
CA VAL A 17 -4.74 6.29 10.26
C VAL A 17 -4.37 7.02 11.54
N ALA A 18 -3.38 7.91 11.50
CA ALA A 18 -2.93 8.67 12.67
C ALA A 18 -4.04 9.57 13.25
N LEU A 19 -4.81 10.24 12.39
CA LEU A 19 -5.91 11.12 12.80
C LEU A 19 -7.06 10.38 13.47
N ARG A 20 -7.43 9.21 12.95
CA ARG A 20 -8.62 8.47 13.40
C ARG A 20 -8.39 7.61 14.62
N GLU A 21 -7.21 7.02 14.74
CA GLU A 21 -6.95 6.04 15.80
C GLU A 21 -6.37 6.69 17.05
N HIS A 22 -5.85 7.92 16.94
CA HIS A 22 -5.09 8.54 18.03
C HIS A 22 -3.92 7.67 18.51
N VAL A 23 -3.45 6.74 17.66
CA VAL A 23 -2.51 5.69 18.05
C VAL A 23 -1.08 6.19 17.93
N GLY A 24 -0.36 6.04 19.04
CA GLY A 24 1.06 6.32 19.15
C GLY A 24 1.38 7.76 19.58
N PRO A 25 2.69 8.07 19.71
CA PRO A 25 3.20 9.39 20.13
C PRO A 25 2.69 10.58 19.30
N LEU A 26 2.16 10.30 18.12
CA LEU A 26 2.01 11.23 17.01
C LEU A 26 0.74 12.09 17.08
N TYR A 27 -0.31 11.61 17.74
CA TYR A 27 -1.55 12.38 17.86
C TYR A 27 -1.37 13.65 18.72
N HIS A 28 -0.51 13.60 19.73
CA HIS A 28 -0.21 14.76 20.58
C HIS A 28 0.63 15.83 19.89
N LEU A 29 1.20 15.55 18.71
CA LEU A 29 2.13 16.45 18.02
C LEU A 29 1.44 17.52 17.20
N ALA A 30 0.27 17.19 16.64
CA ALA A 30 -0.56 18.13 15.90
C ALA A 30 -1.19 19.21 16.81
N GLN A 31 -1.29 18.95 18.12
CA GLN A 31 -1.88 19.90 19.07
C GLN A 31 -0.86 20.70 19.89
N ALA A 32 0.41 20.27 19.96
CA ALA A 32 1.36 20.85 20.91
C ALA A 32 2.21 22.01 20.37
N GLY A 33 2.38 22.18 19.05
CA GLY A 33 3.06 23.34 18.43
C GLY A 33 4.54 23.59 18.77
N ASP A 34 5.07 23.04 19.87
CA ASP A 34 6.27 23.54 20.55
C ASP A 34 7.44 22.52 20.61
N HIS A 35 7.38 21.40 19.88
CA HIS A 35 8.41 20.35 19.94
C HIS A 35 8.91 19.90 18.55
N PRO A 36 9.86 20.63 17.93
CA PRO A 36 10.44 20.29 16.62
C PRO A 36 11.00 18.86 16.52
N GLN A 37 11.48 18.29 17.62
CA GLN A 37 12.04 16.95 17.68
C GLN A 37 10.98 15.86 17.47
N LEU A 38 9.74 16.12 17.91
CA LEU A 38 8.66 15.19 17.69
C LEU A 38 8.15 15.23 16.24
N TYR A 39 8.16 16.40 15.61
CA TYR A 39 7.91 16.52 14.17
C TYR A 39 8.95 15.75 13.34
N ALA A 40 10.24 15.85 13.71
CA ALA A 40 11.30 15.07 13.08
C ALA A 40 11.13 13.55 13.29
N LEU A 41 10.67 13.13 14.47
CA LEU A 41 10.32 11.73 14.75
C LEU A 41 9.15 11.28 13.86
N GLN A 42 8.09 12.08 13.71
CA GLN A 42 6.95 11.77 12.83
C GLN A 42 7.39 11.55 11.38
N HIS A 43 8.21 12.44 10.83
CA HIS A 43 8.76 12.31 9.48
C HIS A 43 9.61 11.06 9.31
N THR A 44 10.44 10.75 10.32
CA THR A 44 11.27 9.54 10.32
C THR A 44 10.40 8.29 10.38
N LEU A 45 9.31 8.34 11.15
CA LEU A 45 8.35 7.25 11.23
C LEU A 45 7.68 7.06 9.88
N LEU A 46 7.18 8.11 9.20
CA LEU A 46 6.59 8.03 7.85
C LEU A 46 7.55 7.49 6.77
N ALA A 47 8.86 7.42 7.05
CA ALA A 47 9.90 7.06 6.09
C ALA A 47 9.70 5.74 5.31
N PRO A 48 9.22 4.61 5.87
CA PRO A 48 8.99 3.40 5.08
C PRO A 48 7.89 3.57 4.05
N SER A 49 6.76 4.14 4.48
CA SER A 49 5.63 4.48 3.61
C SER A 49 6.05 5.49 2.53
N PHE A 50 6.89 6.47 2.91
CA PHE A 50 7.39 7.51 2.03
C PHE A 50 8.51 7.05 1.10
N THR A 51 9.38 6.12 1.53
CA THR A 51 10.48 5.61 0.69
C THR A 51 9.95 4.69 -0.39
N ALA A 52 8.97 3.83 -0.08
CA ALA A 52 8.28 3.04 -1.11
C ALA A 52 7.65 3.94 -2.18
N TYR A 53 7.03 5.05 -1.76
CA TYR A 53 6.43 6.02 -2.67
C TYR A 53 7.43 6.93 -3.40
N LEU A 54 8.52 7.35 -2.76
CA LEU A 54 9.53 8.19 -3.42
C LEU A 54 10.16 7.47 -4.61
N PHE A 55 10.22 6.14 -4.57
CA PHE A 55 10.61 5.31 -5.72
C PHE A 55 9.44 4.97 -6.66
N ASP A 56 8.20 5.03 -6.18
CA ASP A 56 6.97 4.96 -6.99
C ASP A 56 6.76 6.23 -7.85
N GLN A 57 7.19 7.42 -7.39
CA GLN A 57 6.88 8.69 -8.07
C GLN A 57 8.03 9.70 -8.27
N THR A 58 9.31 9.42 -7.95
CA THR A 58 10.47 10.35 -8.01
C THR A 58 10.19 11.80 -8.46
N ILE A 59 9.58 12.52 -7.51
CA ILE A 59 9.09 13.90 -7.52
C ILE A 59 10.18 14.97 -7.75
N ASP A 60 11.46 14.57 -7.81
CA ASP A 60 12.54 15.50 -8.14
C ASP A 60 12.62 15.84 -9.64
N ASN A 61 12.06 15.01 -10.54
CA ASN A 61 12.15 15.22 -11.99
C ASN A 61 10.85 15.64 -12.70
N TYR A 62 9.70 15.68 -12.00
CA TYR A 62 8.58 16.56 -12.40
C TYR A 62 9.02 18.03 -12.51
N ASN A 63 10.14 18.38 -11.87
CA ASN A 63 10.76 19.70 -11.94
C ASN A 63 11.88 19.84 -13.00
N PHE A 64 12.29 18.77 -13.70
CA PHE A 64 13.34 18.82 -14.74
C PHE A 64 13.10 17.82 -15.90
N SER A 65 12.57 18.34 -17.02
CA SER A 65 12.71 17.87 -18.42
C SER A 65 12.66 16.35 -18.75
N ASP A 66 11.68 16.00 -19.61
CA ASP A 66 11.47 14.75 -20.36
C ASP A 66 11.27 13.43 -19.56
N GLU A 67 10.05 13.26 -19.04
CA GLU A 67 9.52 12.06 -18.36
C GLU A 67 9.70 10.74 -19.15
N HIS A 68 9.57 10.78 -20.47
CA HIS A 68 9.57 9.58 -21.31
C HIS A 68 10.91 8.82 -21.27
N THR A 69 12.05 9.51 -21.22
CA THR A 69 13.39 8.89 -21.23
C THR A 69 13.77 8.18 -19.94
N PHE A 70 13.18 8.54 -18.79
CA PHE A 70 13.49 7.93 -17.50
C PHE A 70 12.52 6.80 -17.14
N ILE A 71 11.23 6.93 -17.47
CA ILE A 71 10.27 5.82 -17.39
C ILE A 71 10.79 4.66 -18.25
N ASP A 72 11.26 4.92 -19.47
CA ASP A 72 11.89 3.90 -20.31
C ASP A 72 13.20 3.34 -19.70
N HIS A 73 13.95 4.13 -18.94
CA HIS A 73 15.17 3.68 -18.25
C HIS A 73 14.86 2.80 -17.04
N GLU A 74 13.95 3.20 -16.15
CA GLU A 74 13.54 2.41 -14.97
C GLU A 74 12.70 1.20 -15.36
N LEU A 75 11.84 1.29 -16.38
CA LEU A 75 11.20 0.12 -17.00
C LEU A 75 12.26 -0.79 -17.62
N GLY A 76 13.27 -0.23 -18.28
CA GLY A 76 14.41 -0.98 -18.80
C GLY A 76 15.21 -1.68 -17.71
N LEU A 77 15.40 -1.03 -16.56
CA LEU A 77 16.10 -1.56 -15.39
C LEU A 77 15.26 -2.61 -14.68
N ALA A 78 13.98 -2.35 -14.43
CA ALA A 78 13.01 -3.28 -13.87
C ALA A 78 12.89 -4.54 -14.73
N LYS A 79 12.77 -4.38 -16.05
CA LYS A 79 12.78 -5.48 -17.01
C LYS A 79 14.08 -6.29 -16.94
N THR A 80 15.23 -5.61 -16.94
CA THR A 80 16.52 -6.30 -16.90
C THR A 80 16.78 -7.00 -15.55
N VAL A 81 16.27 -6.45 -14.45
CA VAL A 81 16.61 -6.86 -13.09
C VAL A 81 15.59 -7.83 -12.50
N LEU A 82 14.29 -7.62 -12.67
CA LEU A 82 13.27 -8.54 -12.18
C LEU A 82 13.25 -9.85 -12.99
N ASP A 83 13.61 -9.80 -14.28
CA ASP A 83 13.80 -10.99 -15.13
C ASP A 83 14.99 -11.84 -14.66
N ALA A 84 16.09 -11.20 -14.23
CA ALA A 84 17.31 -11.88 -13.80
C ALA A 84 17.31 -12.25 -12.31
N GLN A 85 16.58 -11.51 -11.47
CA GLN A 85 16.58 -11.62 -10.02
C GLN A 85 15.19 -11.28 -9.43
N SER A 86 14.30 -12.27 -9.38
CA SER A 86 12.92 -12.11 -8.89
C SER A 86 12.78 -11.65 -7.43
N LEU A 87 13.86 -11.72 -6.64
CA LEU A 87 13.94 -11.27 -5.24
C LEU A 87 14.75 -9.98 -5.07
N TYR A 88 15.01 -9.23 -6.14
CA TYR A 88 15.89 -8.07 -6.13
C TYR A 88 15.62 -7.07 -4.99
N TYR A 89 14.37 -6.62 -4.84
CA TYR A 89 14.00 -5.69 -3.78
C TYR A 89 14.14 -6.32 -2.40
N MET A 90 13.77 -7.59 -2.25
CA MET A 90 13.92 -8.29 -0.98
C MET A 90 15.39 -8.44 -0.59
N ASP A 91 16.28 -8.74 -1.53
CA ASP A 91 17.72 -8.84 -1.25
C ASP A 91 18.31 -7.47 -0.86
N ARG A 92 17.84 -6.38 -1.46
CA ARG A 92 18.23 -5.02 -1.03
C ARG A 92 17.69 -4.67 0.34
N MET A 93 16.45 -5.04 0.66
CA MET A 93 15.88 -4.84 1.99
C MET A 93 16.62 -5.66 3.07
N ARG A 94 17.06 -6.88 2.75
CA ARG A 94 17.97 -7.65 3.61
C ARG A 94 19.31 -6.93 3.80
N ALA A 95 19.86 -6.34 2.75
CA ALA A 95 21.07 -5.54 2.85
C ALA A 95 20.85 -4.27 3.71
N VAL A 96 19.72 -3.56 3.58
CA VAL A 96 19.33 -2.44 4.44
C VAL A 96 19.27 -2.88 5.91
N LEU A 97 18.65 -4.02 6.20
CA LEU A 97 18.58 -4.57 7.56
C LEU A 97 19.96 -4.95 8.11
N HIS A 98 20.84 -5.47 7.26
CA HIS A 98 22.23 -5.77 7.63
C HIS A 98 23.02 -4.49 7.93
N PHE A 99 23.00 -3.52 7.03
CA PHE A 99 23.74 -2.26 7.16
C PHE A 99 23.26 -1.40 8.34
N SER A 100 21.98 -1.46 8.70
CA SER A 100 21.46 -0.78 9.88
C SER A 100 22.02 -1.32 11.21
N ARG A 101 22.78 -2.44 11.22
CA ARG A 101 23.52 -2.91 12.41
C ARG A 101 24.82 -2.15 12.62
N HIS A 102 25.33 -1.54 11.57
CA HIS A 102 26.63 -0.89 11.57
C HIS A 102 26.44 0.62 11.69
N ASP A 103 27.28 1.26 12.51
CA ASP A 103 27.32 2.72 12.66
C ASP A 103 28.15 3.38 11.55
N GLU A 104 28.20 2.73 10.38
CA GLU A 104 28.90 3.22 9.21
C GLU A 104 28.23 4.51 8.71
N ARG A 105 29.07 5.54 8.52
CA ARG A 105 28.65 6.87 8.06
C ARG A 105 28.41 6.93 6.55
N SER A 106 28.95 5.98 5.79
CA SER A 106 28.82 5.92 4.34
C SER A 106 28.05 4.67 3.93
N LEU A 107 26.92 4.86 3.25
CA LEU A 107 26.19 3.76 2.62
C LEU A 107 26.87 3.35 1.33
N PRO A 108 26.89 2.05 0.99
CA PRO A 108 27.23 1.61 -0.36
C PRO A 108 26.37 2.35 -1.39
N GLU A 109 26.92 2.60 -2.58
CA GLU A 109 26.20 3.30 -3.65
C GLU A 109 24.89 2.60 -4.01
N SER A 110 24.86 1.26 -3.97
CA SER A 110 23.66 0.46 -4.16
C SER A 110 22.58 0.66 -3.09
N LEU A 111 22.92 1.12 -1.88
CA LEU A 111 21.95 1.34 -0.80
C LEU A 111 21.65 2.81 -0.55
N ARG A 112 22.35 3.72 -1.24
CA ARG A 112 22.10 5.17 -1.17
C ARG A 112 20.64 5.56 -1.41
N PRO A 113 19.90 4.92 -2.35
CA PRO A 113 18.47 5.20 -2.52
C PRO A 113 17.64 4.91 -1.25
N PHE A 114 18.04 3.93 -0.45
CA PHE A 114 17.33 3.47 0.74
C PHE A 114 17.82 4.10 2.06
N TRP A 115 18.53 5.23 1.99
CA TRP A 115 19.16 5.82 3.18
C TRP A 115 18.17 6.16 4.30
N MET A 116 16.95 6.59 3.96
CA MET A 116 15.88 6.85 4.93
C MET A 116 15.45 5.57 5.66
N LEU A 117 15.32 4.44 4.93
CA LEU A 117 15.01 3.13 5.53
C LEU A 117 16.12 2.66 6.48
N VAL A 118 17.40 2.89 6.15
CA VAL A 118 18.50 2.52 7.04
C VAL A 118 18.40 3.28 8.37
N ASN A 119 18.12 4.59 8.33
CA ASN A 119 17.96 5.39 9.54
C ASN A 119 16.72 4.98 10.33
N TYR A 120 15.62 4.66 9.64
CA TYR A 120 14.43 4.11 10.26
C TYR A 120 14.71 2.78 10.98
N CYS A 121 15.39 1.83 10.34
CA CYS A 121 15.77 0.56 10.98
C CYS A 121 16.70 0.78 12.18
N ARG A 122 17.62 1.75 12.12
CA ARG A 122 18.48 2.13 13.25
C ARG A 122 17.65 2.67 14.41
N LEU A 123 16.68 3.55 14.14
CA LEU A 123 15.74 4.06 15.14
C LEU A 123 14.99 2.90 15.82
N LEU A 124 14.36 2.03 15.02
CA LEU A 124 13.59 0.89 15.53
C LEU A 124 14.45 -0.04 16.40
N ARG A 125 15.68 -0.34 15.97
CA ARG A 125 16.61 -1.16 16.76
C ARG A 125 16.99 -0.50 18.08
N ARG A 126 17.31 0.80 18.06
CA ARG A 126 17.63 1.55 19.28
C ARG A 126 16.45 1.58 20.25
N ALA A 127 15.23 1.65 19.72
CA ALA A 127 14.00 1.53 20.48
C ALA A 127 13.71 0.10 20.99
N GLY A 128 14.45 -0.92 20.55
CA GLY A 128 14.27 -2.30 20.99
C GLY A 128 13.30 -3.14 20.17
N ALA A 129 12.98 -2.74 18.93
CA ALA A 129 12.23 -3.60 18.01
C ALA A 129 12.98 -4.92 17.75
N SER A 130 12.23 -6.02 17.65
CA SER A 130 12.80 -7.32 17.24
C SER A 130 13.29 -7.24 15.80
N GLU A 131 14.30 -8.06 15.46
CA GLU A 131 14.79 -8.13 14.09
C GLU A 131 13.71 -8.59 13.11
N GLN A 132 12.86 -9.52 13.55
CA GLN A 132 11.75 -10.02 12.75
C GLN A 132 10.74 -8.92 12.43
N ALA A 133 10.36 -8.08 13.42
CA ALA A 133 9.44 -6.98 13.19
C ALA A 133 9.97 -5.94 12.20
N ILE A 134 11.28 -5.65 12.24
CA ILE A 134 11.93 -4.75 11.27
C ILE A 134 11.97 -5.41 9.89
N PHE A 135 12.28 -6.71 9.82
CA PHE A 135 12.31 -7.45 8.57
C PHE A 135 10.92 -7.49 7.91
N ASP A 136 9.86 -7.79 8.67
CA ASP A 136 8.48 -7.82 8.18
C ASP A 136 8.10 -6.45 7.59
N GLN A 137 8.42 -5.34 8.27
CA GLN A 137 8.20 -4.00 7.72
C GLN A 137 8.96 -3.77 6.41
N LEU A 138 10.22 -4.18 6.32
CA LEU A 138 10.99 -4.05 5.09
C LEU A 138 10.50 -4.99 3.98
N TYR A 139 9.96 -6.15 4.32
CA TYR A 139 9.34 -7.06 3.38
C TYR A 139 8.12 -6.38 2.74
N THR A 140 7.23 -5.77 3.52
CA THR A 140 6.10 -5.03 2.94
C THR A 140 6.53 -3.92 1.98
N VAL A 141 7.68 -3.27 2.22
CA VAL A 141 8.27 -2.28 1.29
C VAL A 141 8.76 -2.96 0.01
N ALA A 142 9.45 -4.11 0.12
CA ALA A 142 9.89 -4.88 -1.04
C ALA A 142 8.72 -5.39 -1.89
N ASP A 143 7.61 -5.77 -1.26
CA ASP A 143 6.40 -6.23 -1.95
C ASP A 143 5.84 -5.11 -2.82
N VAL A 144 5.59 -3.93 -2.22
CA VAL A 144 5.09 -2.75 -2.95
C VAL A 144 5.97 -2.45 -4.16
N LEU A 145 7.30 -2.31 -3.94
CA LEU A 145 8.24 -2.00 -5.03
C LEU A 145 8.26 -3.08 -6.12
N THR A 146 8.20 -4.35 -5.74
CA THR A 146 8.23 -5.46 -6.71
C THR A 146 6.96 -5.46 -7.56
N ASN A 147 5.80 -5.22 -6.95
CA ASN A 147 4.53 -5.39 -7.66
C ASN A 147 4.13 -4.15 -8.46
N GLU A 148 4.45 -2.94 -8.02
CA GLU A 148 4.30 -1.73 -8.84
C GLU A 148 5.11 -1.85 -10.14
N GLN A 149 6.37 -2.27 -10.05
CA GLN A 149 7.20 -2.47 -11.24
C GLN A 149 6.69 -3.60 -12.14
N ARG A 150 6.20 -4.70 -11.57
CA ARG A 150 5.56 -5.77 -12.35
C ARG A 150 4.29 -5.31 -13.05
N GLY A 151 3.48 -4.46 -12.40
CA GLY A 151 2.31 -3.83 -13.00
C GLY A 151 2.69 -2.94 -14.19
N ALA A 152 3.73 -2.12 -14.02
CA ALA A 152 4.24 -1.25 -15.07
C ALA A 152 4.80 -2.05 -16.27
N LEU A 153 5.53 -3.14 -16.02
CA LEU A 153 6.01 -4.06 -17.06
C LEU A 153 4.85 -4.77 -17.79
N ALA A 154 3.82 -5.22 -17.05
CA ALA A 154 2.64 -5.87 -17.62
C ALA A 154 1.93 -4.96 -18.63
N TYR A 155 1.83 -3.68 -18.26
CA TYR A 155 1.24 -2.64 -19.08
C TYR A 155 2.06 -2.40 -20.37
N ALA A 156 3.37 -2.18 -20.22
CA ALA A 156 4.26 -1.86 -21.33
C ALA A 156 4.34 -2.96 -22.40
N GLU A 157 4.24 -4.24 -22.00
CA GLU A 157 4.33 -5.37 -22.92
C GLU A 157 3.00 -5.75 -23.60
N GLY A 158 1.91 -5.03 -23.32
CA GLY A 158 0.63 -5.23 -23.99
C GLY A 158 -0.08 -6.54 -23.63
N GLY A 159 0.28 -7.16 -22.50
CA GLY A 159 -0.40 -8.35 -21.99
C GLY A 159 0.41 -9.17 -20.99
N PHE A 160 -0.32 -9.93 -20.17
CA PHE A 160 0.15 -10.81 -19.10
C PHE A 160 0.75 -12.12 -19.65
N SER A 161 1.56 -12.03 -20.71
CA SER A 161 2.13 -13.19 -21.38
C SER A 161 3.61 -13.34 -21.05
N GLY A 162 3.90 -14.07 -19.97
CA GLY A 162 5.24 -14.60 -19.76
C GLY A 162 5.44 -15.29 -18.42
N GLU A 163 6.56 -16.03 -18.36
CA GLU A 163 7.14 -16.67 -17.17
C GLU A 163 7.55 -15.64 -16.08
N TYR A 164 7.37 -14.34 -16.35
CA TYR A 164 7.73 -13.18 -15.52
C TYR A 164 6.91 -13.01 -14.24
N TYR A 165 5.83 -13.78 -14.09
CA TYR A 165 4.85 -13.63 -13.01
C TYR A 165 4.75 -14.85 -12.11
N VAL A 166 5.86 -15.55 -11.86
CA VAL A 166 5.90 -16.47 -10.73
C VAL A 166 5.67 -15.65 -9.47
N GLN A 167 4.51 -15.88 -8.83
CA GLN A 167 4.18 -15.21 -7.58
C GLN A 167 5.12 -15.70 -6.50
N ASN A 168 5.99 -14.79 -6.06
CA ASN A 168 6.67 -14.95 -4.79
C ASN A 168 5.63 -14.68 -3.69
N PRO A 169 5.62 -15.45 -2.60
CA PRO A 169 4.81 -15.10 -1.43
C PRO A 169 5.16 -13.67 -1.02
N ASP A 170 4.14 -12.86 -0.74
CA ASP A 170 4.34 -11.55 -0.10
C ASP A 170 4.50 -11.71 1.42
N CYS A 171 4.71 -10.61 2.13
CA CYS A 171 4.87 -10.62 3.58
C CYS A 171 3.66 -11.26 4.30
N LEU A 172 2.44 -11.08 3.80
CA LEU A 172 1.24 -11.67 4.41
C LEU A 172 1.20 -13.19 4.14
N ASP A 173 1.51 -13.63 2.92
CA ASP A 173 1.66 -15.05 2.56
C ASP A 173 2.70 -15.73 3.47
N ASP A 174 3.85 -15.08 3.68
CA ASP A 174 4.93 -15.58 4.53
C ASP A 174 4.52 -15.71 6.01
N ILE A 175 3.77 -14.73 6.55
CA ILE A 175 3.21 -14.79 7.91
C ILE A 175 2.27 -15.99 8.08
N TYR A 176 1.45 -16.27 7.07
CA TYR A 176 0.47 -17.36 7.11
C TYR A 176 1.00 -18.71 6.60
N GLY A 177 2.28 -18.78 6.21
CA GLY A 177 2.91 -20.01 5.71
C GLY A 177 2.36 -20.48 4.36
N ILE A 178 1.88 -19.56 3.52
CA ILE A 178 1.37 -19.86 2.17
C ILE A 178 2.56 -20.06 1.22
N GLU A 179 2.73 -21.30 0.74
CA GLU A 179 3.78 -21.62 -0.22
C GLU A 179 3.41 -21.18 -1.65
N ARG A 180 4.45 -21.02 -2.50
CA ARG A 180 4.37 -20.53 -3.88
C ARG A 180 3.15 -21.05 -4.67
N TYR A 181 2.52 -20.15 -5.39
CA TYR A 181 1.51 -20.49 -6.40
C TYR A 181 2.19 -21.19 -7.59
N SER A 182 1.53 -22.22 -8.16
CA SER A 182 2.11 -23.01 -9.25
C SER A 182 2.26 -22.19 -10.54
N ILE A 183 3.32 -22.49 -11.31
CA ILE A 183 3.71 -21.78 -12.56
C ILE A 183 2.62 -21.88 -13.66
N GLU A 184 1.76 -22.89 -13.61
CA GLU A 184 0.72 -23.11 -14.63
C GLU A 184 -0.31 -21.97 -14.73
N ASP A 185 -0.32 -21.06 -13.75
CA ASP A 185 -1.25 -19.93 -13.65
C ASP A 185 -0.54 -18.56 -13.70
N ALA A 186 0.55 -18.43 -14.46
CA ALA A 186 1.31 -17.17 -14.58
C ALA A 186 0.44 -15.94 -14.90
N ARG A 187 -0.64 -16.09 -15.70
CA ARG A 187 -1.63 -15.01 -15.93
C ARG A 187 -2.40 -14.64 -14.68
N TYR A 188 -2.79 -15.63 -13.88
CA TYR A 188 -3.49 -15.43 -12.63
C TYR A 188 -2.58 -14.76 -11.59
N SER A 189 -1.34 -15.21 -11.45
CA SER A 189 -0.34 -14.60 -10.56
C SER A 189 0.03 -13.16 -10.95
N ALA A 190 0.10 -12.87 -12.24
CA ALA A 190 0.36 -11.54 -12.76
C ALA A 190 -0.78 -10.56 -12.45
N VAL A 191 -2.00 -11.06 -12.57
CA VAL A 191 -3.19 -10.28 -12.27
C VAL A 191 -3.37 -10.13 -10.76
N LEU A 192 -3.08 -11.15 -9.95
CA LEU A 192 -3.02 -10.99 -8.49
C LEU A 192 -1.99 -9.94 -8.07
N ALA A 193 -0.80 -9.92 -8.68
CA ALA A 193 0.20 -8.90 -8.41
C ALA A 193 -0.31 -7.47 -8.71
N SER A 194 -1.04 -7.27 -9.82
CA SER A 194 -1.63 -5.97 -10.16
C SER A 194 -2.88 -5.60 -9.36
N LEU A 195 -3.52 -6.57 -8.70
CA LEU A 195 -4.77 -6.36 -7.97
C LEU A 195 -4.60 -6.29 -6.44
N ARG A 196 -3.41 -6.61 -5.93
CA ARG A 196 -3.10 -6.44 -4.52
C ARG A 196 -2.91 -4.94 -4.23
N GLY A 197 -3.74 -4.37 -3.36
CA GLY A 197 -3.58 -3.00 -2.85
C GLY A 197 -2.43 -2.89 -1.84
N GLN A 198 -1.21 -3.28 -2.22
CA GLN A 198 -0.12 -3.66 -1.29
C GLN A 198 0.35 -2.57 -0.33
N GLY A 199 0.17 -1.30 -0.73
CA GLY A 199 0.40 -0.17 0.16
C GLY A 199 -0.41 -0.24 1.46
N TYR A 200 -1.56 -0.92 1.48
CA TYR A 200 -2.40 -1.02 2.67
C TYR A 200 -1.72 -1.78 3.81
N PHE A 201 -1.10 -2.92 3.52
CA PHE A 201 -0.48 -3.76 4.54
C PHE A 201 0.80 -3.12 5.02
N MET A 202 1.57 -2.51 4.09
CA MET A 202 2.75 -1.72 4.44
C MET A 202 2.40 -0.59 5.41
N VAL A 203 1.35 0.21 5.13
CA VAL A 203 0.93 1.30 6.01
C VAL A 203 0.39 0.76 7.33
N GLY A 204 -0.52 -0.23 7.30
CA GLY A 204 -1.10 -0.80 8.51
C GLY A 204 -0.08 -1.47 9.42
N ALA A 205 0.88 -2.22 8.86
CA ALA A 205 1.97 -2.85 9.60
C ALA A 205 2.89 -1.81 10.24
N ASN A 206 3.17 -0.73 9.52
CA ASN A 206 3.97 0.38 10.03
C ASN A 206 3.28 1.06 11.22
N HIS A 207 1.98 1.33 11.11
CA HIS A 207 1.19 1.90 12.22
C HIS A 207 1.03 0.94 13.39
N TYR A 208 0.90 -0.36 13.14
CA TYR A 208 0.86 -1.35 14.22
C TYR A 208 2.19 -1.37 14.98
N LEU A 209 3.30 -1.32 14.26
CA LEU A 209 4.63 -1.21 14.84
C LEU A 209 4.75 0.05 15.70
N TRP A 210 4.29 1.21 15.22
CA TRP A 210 4.35 2.45 16.02
C TRP A 210 3.40 2.46 17.19
N SER A 211 2.27 1.76 17.11
CA SER A 211 1.35 1.63 18.23
C SER A 211 2.02 1.06 19.48
N ARG A 212 3.12 0.33 19.30
CA ARG A 212 3.90 -0.30 20.36
C ARG A 212 5.07 0.57 20.85
N LEU A 213 5.30 1.71 20.21
CA LEU A 213 6.30 2.68 20.65
C LEU A 213 5.76 3.50 21.82
N ASN A 214 6.49 3.46 22.92
CA ASN A 214 6.43 4.44 23.99
C ASN A 214 7.50 5.50 23.76
N TYR A 215 7.28 6.66 24.37
CA TYR A 215 8.21 7.77 24.28
C TYR A 215 8.19 8.61 25.55
N HIS A 216 9.30 9.29 25.80
CA HIS A 216 9.43 10.28 26.85
C HIS A 216 10.27 11.44 26.32
N ILE A 217 9.86 12.67 26.65
CA ILE A 217 10.60 13.87 26.27
C ILE A 217 11.52 14.24 27.42
N VAL A 218 12.83 14.22 27.18
CA VAL A 218 13.86 14.64 28.14
C VAL A 218 14.59 15.83 27.55
N ASP A 219 14.38 17.02 28.15
CA ASP A 219 14.91 18.29 27.67
C ASP A 219 14.58 18.51 26.17
N ASP A 220 15.60 18.55 25.32
CA ASP A 220 15.51 18.72 23.86
C ASP A 220 15.60 17.38 23.09
N SER A 221 15.37 16.24 23.74
CA SER A 221 15.48 14.91 23.15
C SER A 221 14.24 14.05 23.37
N VAL A 222 14.00 13.13 22.44
CA VAL A 222 12.89 12.17 22.51
C VAL A 222 13.49 10.78 22.65
N ASP A 223 13.30 10.20 23.84
CA ASP A 223 13.62 8.79 24.08
C ASP A 223 12.44 7.94 23.65
N VAL A 224 12.70 6.92 22.84
CA VAL A 224 11.68 6.01 22.32
C VAL A 224 12.05 4.56 22.66
N TRP A 225 11.05 3.75 23.02
CA TRP A 225 11.24 2.32 23.25
C TRP A 225 9.98 1.52 22.90
N PHE A 226 10.15 0.26 22.53
CA PHE A 226 9.05 -0.68 22.31
C PHE A 226 8.54 -1.23 23.64
N ASP A 227 7.22 -1.33 23.78
CA ASP A 227 6.60 -2.08 24.86
C ASP A 227 6.86 -3.60 24.68
N PRO A 228 7.69 -4.22 25.54
CA PRO A 228 8.02 -5.64 25.40
C PRO A 228 6.84 -6.56 25.77
N SER A 229 5.79 -6.05 26.39
CA SER A 229 4.60 -6.83 26.75
C SER A 229 3.65 -7.06 25.57
N ARG A 230 3.83 -6.31 24.47
CA ARG A 230 2.96 -6.37 23.30
C ARG A 230 3.60 -7.21 22.19
N PRO A 231 2.85 -8.16 21.59
CA PRO A 231 3.36 -9.03 20.53
C PRO A 231 3.72 -8.26 19.26
N ASP A 232 4.63 -8.82 18.46
CA ASP A 232 4.88 -8.35 17.09
C ASP A 232 3.67 -8.68 16.19
N LEU A 233 3.48 -7.92 15.10
CA LEU A 233 2.33 -8.10 14.20
C LEU A 233 2.23 -9.54 13.67
N ARG A 234 3.36 -10.14 13.30
CA ARG A 234 3.44 -11.54 12.87
C ARG A 234 2.84 -12.48 13.90
N THR A 235 3.24 -12.38 15.17
CA THR A 235 2.71 -13.22 16.25
C THR A 235 1.20 -13.03 16.43
N VAL A 236 0.71 -11.80 16.25
CA VAL A 236 -0.73 -11.49 16.31
C VAL A 236 -1.50 -12.18 15.19
N LEU A 237 -0.98 -12.11 13.96
CA LEU A 237 -1.63 -12.66 12.76
C LEU A 237 -1.52 -14.19 12.68
N GLU A 238 -0.37 -14.77 13.04
CA GLU A 238 -0.15 -16.22 13.16
C GLU A 238 -1.11 -16.86 14.19
N GLY A 239 -1.48 -16.11 15.24
CA GLY A 239 -2.49 -16.51 16.21
C GLY A 239 -3.92 -16.56 15.64
N MET A 240 -4.12 -16.08 14.41
CA MET A 240 -5.42 -15.92 13.74
C MET A 240 -5.43 -16.39 12.29
N PRO A 241 -5.27 -17.70 12.04
CA PRO A 241 -5.28 -18.29 10.69
C PRO A 241 -6.55 -17.94 9.88
N ASP A 242 -7.71 -17.93 10.54
CA ASP A 242 -9.00 -17.67 9.90
C ASP A 242 -9.16 -16.22 9.40
N ALA A 243 -8.27 -15.31 9.82
CA ALA A 243 -8.27 -13.93 9.35
C ALA A 243 -7.70 -13.77 7.94
N TYR A 244 -6.87 -14.71 7.48
CA TYR A 244 -6.16 -14.63 6.20
C TYR A 244 -7.07 -14.30 4.98
N PRO A 245 -8.16 -15.06 4.71
CA PRO A 245 -9.04 -14.75 3.58
C PRO A 245 -9.70 -13.37 3.70
N LEU A 246 -10.03 -12.94 4.92
CA LEU A 246 -10.65 -11.64 5.18
C LEU A 246 -9.64 -10.48 5.04
N LEU A 247 -8.37 -10.70 5.37
CA LEU A 247 -7.31 -9.71 5.16
C LEU A 247 -7.00 -9.51 3.67
N ARG A 248 -7.04 -10.58 2.87
CA ARG A 248 -6.94 -10.51 1.41
C ARG A 248 -8.08 -9.73 0.78
N LEU A 249 -9.25 -9.72 1.40
CA LEU A 249 -10.36 -8.90 0.96
C LEU A 249 -10.12 -7.40 1.11
N PHE A 250 -9.43 -6.97 2.18
CA PHE A 250 -9.09 -5.55 2.32
C PHE A 250 -8.18 -5.07 1.19
N GLU A 251 -7.27 -5.89 0.67
CA GLU A 251 -6.43 -5.55 -0.50
C GLU A 251 -7.27 -5.19 -1.73
N VAL A 252 -8.30 -6.01 -1.98
CA VAL A 252 -9.20 -5.89 -3.12
C VAL A 252 -10.03 -4.62 -3.02
N ILE A 253 -10.52 -4.29 -1.82
CA ILE A 253 -11.28 -3.06 -1.57
C ILE A 253 -10.37 -1.83 -1.71
N VAL A 254 -9.16 -1.90 -1.15
CA VAL A 254 -8.19 -0.80 -1.25
C VAL A 254 -7.88 -0.51 -2.71
N LYS A 255 -7.51 -1.55 -3.49
CA LYS A 255 -7.19 -1.39 -4.92
C LYS A 255 -8.39 -0.93 -5.74
N GLY A 256 -9.58 -1.50 -5.50
CA GLY A 256 -10.79 -1.11 -6.21
C GLY A 256 -11.19 0.34 -5.95
N GLY A 257 -11.06 0.81 -4.71
CA GLY A 257 -11.27 2.21 -4.34
C GLY A 257 -10.21 3.14 -4.95
N ASP A 258 -8.94 2.74 -4.89
CA ASP A 258 -7.83 3.53 -5.42
C ASP A 258 -7.95 3.75 -6.94
N ASP A 259 -8.16 2.68 -7.71
CA ASP A 259 -8.35 2.74 -9.16
C ASP A 259 -9.64 3.50 -9.55
N ALA A 260 -10.69 3.43 -8.74
CA ALA A 260 -11.88 4.24 -8.99
C ALA A 260 -11.59 5.74 -8.85
N GLY A 261 -10.69 6.12 -7.93
CA GLY A 261 -10.26 7.49 -7.67
C GLY A 261 -9.31 8.09 -8.69
N ASP A 262 -8.63 7.25 -9.43
CA ASP A 262 -7.57 7.64 -10.35
C ASP A 262 -7.94 7.44 -11.82
N ILE A 263 -9.18 6.99 -12.11
CA ILE A 263 -9.60 6.62 -13.48
C ILE A 263 -9.38 7.71 -14.53
N ASP A 264 -9.45 8.98 -14.17
CA ASP A 264 -9.18 10.09 -15.07
C ASP A 264 -7.69 10.24 -15.36
N LEU A 265 -6.87 10.30 -14.31
CA LEU A 265 -5.41 10.30 -14.43
C LEU A 265 -4.93 9.09 -15.19
N ASP A 266 -5.52 7.92 -14.93
CA ASP A 266 -5.08 6.68 -15.53
C ASP A 266 -5.38 6.62 -17.03
N VAL A 267 -6.54 7.13 -17.44
CA VAL A 267 -6.90 7.23 -18.86
C VAL A 267 -6.04 8.26 -19.58
N ASP A 268 -5.79 9.42 -18.98
CA ASP A 268 -5.00 10.49 -19.60
C ASP A 268 -3.51 10.11 -19.73
N HIS A 269 -2.95 9.43 -18.73
CA HIS A 269 -1.57 8.97 -18.74
C HIS A 269 -1.38 7.59 -19.34
N GLN A 270 -2.47 6.92 -19.74
CA GLN A 270 -2.43 5.55 -20.23
C GLN A 270 -1.72 4.64 -19.21
N THR A 271 -2.12 4.66 -17.95
CA THR A 271 -1.62 3.73 -16.93
C THR A 271 -2.55 2.52 -16.81
N LEU A 272 -2.17 1.53 -16.02
CA LEU A 272 -2.99 0.34 -15.80
C LEU A 272 -4.02 0.59 -14.69
N ASN A 273 -5.29 0.39 -15.01
CA ASN A 273 -6.42 0.43 -14.08
C ASN A 273 -7.25 -0.87 -14.24
N TRP A 274 -7.86 -1.41 -13.18
CA TRP A 274 -8.67 -2.64 -13.29
C TRP A 274 -9.75 -2.57 -14.36
N ILE A 275 -10.30 -1.37 -14.63
CA ILE A 275 -11.31 -1.12 -15.66
C ILE A 275 -10.72 -1.29 -17.08
N MET A 276 -9.48 -0.85 -17.29
CA MET A 276 -8.79 -0.87 -18.58
C MET A 276 -8.14 -2.23 -18.88
N ALA A 277 -7.88 -3.02 -17.84
CA ALA A 277 -7.17 -4.29 -17.94
C ALA A 277 -8.03 -5.43 -18.56
N GLY A 278 -9.30 -5.19 -18.85
CA GLY A 278 -10.15 -6.12 -19.58
C GLY A 278 -10.64 -7.31 -18.74
N ASN A 279 -10.58 -8.56 -19.25
CA ASN A 279 -11.03 -9.81 -18.57
C ASN A 279 -10.30 -10.09 -17.22
N GLN A 280 -9.61 -9.12 -16.66
CA GLN A 280 -8.96 -9.10 -15.36
C GLN A 280 -9.87 -8.63 -14.24
N ALA A 281 -10.99 -7.99 -14.57
CA ALA A 281 -12.16 -7.98 -13.68
C ALA A 281 -12.53 -9.41 -13.26
N LEU A 282 -12.27 -10.42 -14.12
CA LEU A 282 -12.48 -11.84 -13.85
C LEU A 282 -11.48 -12.44 -12.83
N ALA A 283 -10.30 -11.87 -12.65
CA ALA A 283 -9.33 -12.34 -11.65
C ALA A 283 -9.50 -11.61 -10.30
N HIS A 284 -9.86 -10.31 -10.31
CA HIS A 284 -10.41 -9.63 -9.12
C HIS A 284 -11.67 -10.36 -8.66
N PHE A 285 -12.51 -10.77 -9.61
CA PHE A 285 -13.63 -11.67 -9.44
C PHE A 285 -13.23 -13.06 -8.94
N HIS A 286 -12.13 -13.68 -9.36
CA HIS A 286 -11.71 -14.98 -8.83
C HIS A 286 -11.23 -14.89 -7.38
N THR A 287 -10.48 -13.84 -7.02
CA THR A 287 -10.14 -13.53 -5.63
C THR A 287 -11.41 -13.24 -4.82
N LEU A 288 -12.34 -12.45 -5.38
CA LEU A 288 -13.65 -12.19 -4.79
C LEU A 288 -14.54 -13.46 -4.69
N SER A 289 -14.39 -14.40 -5.62
CA SER A 289 -15.19 -15.62 -5.75
C SER A 289 -14.66 -16.77 -4.89
N GLY A 290 -13.35 -16.82 -4.61
CA GLY A 290 -12.79 -17.69 -3.57
C GLY A 290 -13.40 -17.41 -2.19
N LEU A 291 -14.04 -16.25 -2.03
CA LEU A 291 -14.76 -15.84 -0.83
C LEU A 291 -16.25 -16.12 -0.89
N ARG A 292 -16.81 -16.69 -1.97
CA ARG A 292 -18.16 -17.28 -1.89
C ARG A 292 -18.24 -18.32 -0.77
N GLU A 293 -17.10 -18.90 -0.40
CA GLU A 293 -16.97 -19.85 0.70
C GLU A 293 -16.88 -19.17 2.09
N HIS A 294 -16.46 -17.90 2.18
CA HIS A 294 -16.12 -17.21 3.45
C HIS A 294 -16.96 -15.95 3.76
N CYS A 295 -17.46 -15.26 2.73
CA CYS A 295 -18.39 -14.12 2.83
C CYS A 295 -19.57 -14.35 1.86
N PRO A 296 -20.45 -15.34 2.13
CA PRO A 296 -21.63 -15.57 1.31
C PRO A 296 -22.62 -14.41 1.51
N GLY A 297 -22.65 -13.48 0.56
CA GLY A 297 -23.51 -12.31 0.64
C GLY A 297 -23.86 -11.75 -0.73
N SER A 298 -25.05 -11.17 -0.81
CA SER A 298 -25.53 -10.43 -1.99
C SER A 298 -24.62 -9.27 -2.37
N LEU A 299 -23.88 -8.71 -1.41
CA LEU A 299 -23.01 -7.56 -1.60
C LEU A 299 -21.78 -7.87 -2.47
N THR A 300 -21.13 -9.02 -2.24
CA THR A 300 -20.00 -9.46 -3.08
C THR A 300 -20.45 -9.68 -4.52
N GLU A 301 -21.63 -10.28 -4.72
CA GLU A 301 -22.22 -10.50 -6.05
C GLU A 301 -22.56 -9.17 -6.73
N GLU A 302 -23.11 -8.22 -5.98
CA GLU A 302 -23.45 -6.91 -6.50
C GLU A 302 -22.22 -6.07 -6.89
N ILE A 303 -21.15 -6.12 -6.09
CA ILE A 303 -19.86 -5.50 -6.41
C ILE A 303 -19.34 -6.07 -7.73
N ILE A 304 -19.35 -7.40 -7.87
CA ILE A 304 -18.91 -8.10 -9.07
C ILE A 304 -19.72 -7.65 -10.28
N GLU A 305 -21.05 -7.68 -10.19
CA GLU A 305 -21.95 -7.29 -11.27
C GLU A 305 -21.72 -5.83 -11.68
N ARG A 306 -21.51 -4.95 -10.70
CA ARG A 306 -21.21 -3.54 -10.95
C ARG A 306 -19.88 -3.36 -11.66
N MET A 307 -18.82 -4.05 -11.22
CA MET A 307 -17.51 -3.99 -11.87
C MET A 307 -17.58 -4.45 -13.33
N ILE A 308 -18.25 -5.56 -13.61
CA ILE A 308 -18.45 -6.08 -14.98
C ILE A 308 -19.21 -5.06 -15.85
N SER A 309 -20.26 -4.43 -15.29
CA SER A 309 -21.05 -3.41 -15.98
C SER A 309 -20.23 -2.15 -16.32
N ILE A 310 -19.41 -1.68 -15.38
CA ILE A 310 -18.51 -0.53 -15.57
C ILE A 310 -17.52 -0.83 -16.70
N GLU A 311 -16.85 -1.98 -16.63
CA GLU A 311 -15.87 -2.41 -17.63
C GLU A 311 -16.50 -2.50 -19.03
N ALA A 312 -17.68 -3.13 -19.13
CA ALA A 312 -18.39 -3.26 -20.39
C ALA A 312 -18.75 -1.89 -21.00
N ARG A 313 -19.23 -0.95 -20.19
CA ARG A 313 -19.57 0.40 -20.66
C ARG A 313 -18.32 1.19 -21.08
N PHE A 314 -17.24 1.12 -20.29
CA PHE A 314 -15.97 1.77 -20.64
C PHE A 314 -15.45 1.28 -21.99
N ARG A 315 -15.47 -0.05 -22.23
CA ARG A 315 -15.06 -0.65 -23.51
C ARG A 315 -15.97 -0.29 -24.68
N GLN A 316 -17.26 -0.15 -24.44
CA GLN A 316 -18.24 0.20 -25.48
C GLN A 316 -18.05 1.65 -25.94
N GLU A 317 -17.90 2.58 -25.01
CA GLU A 317 -17.86 4.02 -25.29
C GLU A 317 -16.45 4.54 -25.62
N GLN A 318 -15.40 3.85 -25.15
CA GLN A 318 -13.99 4.17 -25.41
C GLN A 318 -13.67 5.66 -25.19
N PRO A 319 -13.81 6.16 -23.94
CA PRO A 319 -13.55 7.57 -23.64
C PRO A 319 -12.13 7.96 -24.05
N LYS A 320 -12.00 9.15 -24.65
CA LYS A 320 -10.72 9.61 -25.24
C LYS A 320 -9.88 10.48 -24.28
N SER A 321 -10.37 10.67 -23.07
CA SER A 321 -9.73 11.48 -22.01
C SER A 321 -10.27 11.05 -20.66
N GLY A 322 -9.50 11.32 -19.62
CA GLY A 322 -9.86 11.07 -18.23
C GLY A 322 -11.15 11.77 -17.81
N ALA A 323 -11.31 13.05 -18.18
CA ALA A 323 -12.54 13.79 -17.92
C ALA A 323 -13.79 13.14 -18.55
N GLN A 324 -13.65 12.57 -19.75
CA GLN A 324 -14.75 11.83 -20.39
C GLN A 324 -15.02 10.50 -19.68
N ALA A 325 -13.98 9.77 -19.27
CA ALA A 325 -14.12 8.53 -18.53
C ALA A 325 -14.82 8.74 -17.18
N ARG A 326 -14.37 9.74 -16.42
CA ARG A 326 -14.97 10.12 -15.13
C ARG A 326 -16.42 10.56 -15.31
N HIS A 327 -16.73 11.40 -16.28
CA HIS A 327 -18.12 11.79 -16.55
C HIS A 327 -19.01 10.60 -16.95
N LEU A 328 -18.49 9.70 -17.79
CA LEU A 328 -19.22 8.51 -18.24
C LEU A 328 -19.55 7.54 -17.09
N LEU A 329 -18.62 7.39 -16.15
CA LEU A 329 -18.69 6.36 -15.12
C LEU A 329 -19.04 6.89 -13.72
N ALA A 330 -19.14 8.21 -13.51
CA ALA A 330 -19.28 8.85 -12.20
C ALA A 330 -20.28 8.15 -11.27
N ALA A 331 -21.53 7.99 -11.71
CA ALA A 331 -22.58 7.38 -10.89
C ALA A 331 -22.31 5.90 -10.56
N ASP A 332 -21.71 5.15 -11.48
CA ASP A 332 -21.39 3.74 -11.23
C ASP A 332 -20.18 3.60 -10.30
N LEU A 333 -19.19 4.49 -10.41
CA LEU A 333 -18.02 4.53 -9.53
C LEU A 333 -18.43 4.96 -8.11
N GLU A 334 -19.25 6.00 -7.97
CA GLU A 334 -19.80 6.42 -6.68
C GLU A 334 -20.54 5.27 -5.99
N TYR A 335 -21.39 4.57 -6.74
CA TYR A 335 -22.11 3.41 -6.22
C TYR A 335 -21.17 2.28 -5.82
N LEU A 336 -20.19 1.95 -6.65
CA LEU A 336 -19.18 0.93 -6.34
C LEU A 336 -18.40 1.28 -5.07
N ILE A 337 -18.01 2.55 -4.88
CA ILE A 337 -17.32 3.03 -3.68
C ILE A 337 -18.23 2.89 -2.44
N GLU A 338 -19.53 3.12 -2.56
CA GLU A 338 -20.49 2.86 -1.47
C GLU A 338 -20.58 1.38 -1.11
N LEU A 339 -20.65 0.49 -2.10
CA LEU A 339 -20.66 -0.96 -1.88
C LEU A 339 -19.37 -1.43 -1.21
N TYR A 340 -18.22 -0.91 -1.64
CA TYR A 340 -16.93 -1.15 -0.99
C TYR A 340 -16.89 -0.68 0.46
N GLY A 341 -17.48 0.49 0.76
CA GLY A 341 -17.62 0.97 2.13
C GLY A 341 -18.53 0.09 2.99
N GLN A 342 -19.59 -0.48 2.43
CA GLN A 342 -20.44 -1.45 3.14
C GLN A 342 -19.67 -2.74 3.40
N LEU A 343 -18.96 -3.27 2.40
CA LEU A 343 -18.18 -4.50 2.53
C LEU A 343 -17.04 -4.33 3.54
N GLU A 344 -16.33 -3.21 3.52
CA GLU A 344 -15.30 -2.86 4.53
C GLU A 344 -15.85 -2.98 5.94
N ASN A 345 -17.04 -2.42 6.19
CA ASN A 345 -17.66 -2.46 7.51
C ASN A 345 -18.04 -3.89 7.91
N GLU A 346 -18.63 -4.68 7.00
CA GLU A 346 -18.97 -6.09 7.25
C GLU A 346 -17.73 -6.91 7.58
N LEU A 347 -16.65 -6.75 6.82
CA LEU A 347 -15.40 -7.47 7.04
C LEU A 347 -14.71 -7.07 8.31
N ARG A 348 -14.68 -5.77 8.63
CA ARG A 348 -14.14 -5.28 9.89
C ARG A 348 -14.88 -5.91 11.07
N GLN A 349 -16.22 -5.97 11.04
CA GLN A 349 -16.97 -6.64 12.10
C GLN A 349 -16.67 -8.13 12.16
N ALA A 350 -16.69 -8.83 11.02
CA ALA A 350 -16.40 -10.26 10.96
C ALA A 350 -15.02 -10.59 11.57
N LEU A 351 -14.00 -9.79 11.25
CA LEU A 351 -12.66 -9.92 11.83
C LEU A 351 -12.64 -9.65 13.34
N LEU A 352 -13.30 -8.59 13.81
CA LEU A 352 -13.34 -8.24 15.24
C LEU A 352 -14.12 -9.26 16.08
N GLU A 353 -15.06 -9.97 15.47
CA GLU A 353 -15.90 -11.00 16.09
C GLU A 353 -15.30 -12.41 15.99
N LEU A 354 -14.15 -12.59 15.31
CA LEU A 354 -13.49 -13.89 15.22
C LEU A 354 -13.26 -14.49 16.62
N PRO A 355 -13.63 -15.78 16.84
CA PRO A 355 -13.37 -16.46 18.10
C PRO A 355 -11.89 -16.40 18.47
N GLY A 356 -11.58 -15.90 19.67
CA GLY A 356 -10.19 -15.76 20.15
C GLY A 356 -9.53 -14.41 19.84
N ALA A 357 -10.24 -13.44 19.25
CA ALA A 357 -9.70 -12.13 18.90
C ALA A 357 -9.15 -11.38 20.11
N SER A 358 -7.82 -11.33 20.21
CA SER A 358 -7.09 -10.57 21.24
C SER A 358 -7.23 -9.06 21.01
N GLU A 359 -6.96 -8.26 22.04
CA GLU A 359 -6.96 -6.80 21.92
C GLU A 359 -5.93 -6.29 20.90
N ASP A 360 -4.76 -6.93 20.83
CA ASP A 360 -3.74 -6.62 19.84
C ASP A 360 -4.17 -6.97 18.42
N PHE A 361 -4.89 -8.09 18.23
CA PHE A 361 -5.49 -8.42 16.94
C PHE A 361 -6.54 -7.38 16.54
N ARG A 362 -7.44 -7.02 17.46
CA ARG A 362 -8.47 -6.00 17.21
C ARG A 362 -7.84 -4.65 16.86
N LEU A 363 -6.74 -4.27 17.49
CA LEU A 363 -5.98 -3.07 17.13
C LEU A 363 -5.39 -3.19 15.71
N ALA A 364 -4.73 -4.30 15.38
CA ALA A 364 -4.18 -4.51 14.04
C ALA A 364 -5.24 -4.36 12.95
N ILE A 365 -6.42 -4.95 13.15
CA ILE A 365 -7.56 -4.84 12.23
C ILE A 365 -8.06 -3.39 12.12
N ARG A 366 -8.19 -2.66 13.24
CA ARG A 366 -8.58 -1.23 13.20
C ARG A 366 -7.58 -0.41 12.37
N LEU A 367 -6.28 -0.58 12.61
CA LEU A 367 -5.23 0.14 11.88
C LEU A 367 -5.27 -0.16 10.37
N LEU A 368 -5.40 -1.43 9.99
CA LEU A 368 -5.53 -1.85 8.58
C LEU A 368 -6.80 -1.28 7.93
N SER A 369 -7.94 -1.31 8.64
CA SER A 369 -9.22 -0.83 8.11
C SER A 369 -9.23 0.68 7.81
N ASN A 370 -8.48 1.49 8.58
CA ASN A 370 -8.40 2.92 8.31
C ASN A 370 -7.62 3.26 7.03
N VAL A 371 -6.76 2.35 6.54
CA VAL A 371 -6.11 2.54 5.24
C VAL A 371 -7.13 2.41 4.11
N VAL A 372 -8.08 1.47 4.24
CA VAL A 372 -9.21 1.30 3.30
C VAL A 372 -10.05 2.57 3.25
N TYR A 373 -10.31 3.19 4.41
CA TYR A 373 -10.99 4.47 4.42
C TYR A 373 -10.22 5.55 3.65
N GLY A 374 -8.89 5.60 3.79
CA GLY A 374 -8.02 6.50 3.02
C GLY A 374 -8.15 6.32 1.51
N SER A 375 -8.20 5.08 1.01
CA SER A 375 -8.37 4.82 -0.43
C SER A 375 -9.77 5.18 -0.92
N LEU A 376 -10.83 4.97 -0.11
CA LEU A 376 -12.19 5.39 -0.47
C LEU A 376 -12.35 6.92 -0.41
N VAL A 377 -11.62 7.61 0.47
CA VAL A 377 -11.51 9.08 0.46
C VAL A 377 -10.79 9.55 -0.80
N ASN A 378 -9.66 8.92 -1.16
CA ASN A 378 -8.99 9.19 -2.44
C ASN A 378 -9.97 9.01 -3.60
N ALA A 379 -10.71 7.91 -3.60
CA ALA A 379 -11.73 7.58 -4.60
C ALA A 379 -12.77 8.69 -4.82
N ARG A 380 -13.23 9.29 -3.73
CA ARG A 380 -14.30 10.30 -3.73
C ARG A 380 -13.78 11.71 -3.96
N TYR A 381 -12.57 12.01 -3.50
CA TYR A 381 -12.12 13.38 -3.28
C TYR A 381 -10.77 13.71 -3.92
N ASN A 382 -10.23 12.87 -4.81
CA ASN A 382 -8.92 13.11 -5.44
C ASN A 382 -8.80 14.51 -6.07
N ASP A 383 -9.91 15.11 -6.53
CA ASP A 383 -9.93 16.49 -7.04
C ASP A 383 -10.01 17.56 -5.93
N ALA A 384 -10.80 17.33 -4.87
CA ALA A 384 -11.08 18.34 -3.84
C ALA A 384 -10.05 18.34 -2.70
N VAL A 385 -9.62 17.17 -2.24
CA VAL A 385 -8.64 17.03 -1.14
C VAL A 385 -7.22 17.33 -1.60
N ALA A 386 -6.85 16.99 -2.85
CA ALA A 386 -5.56 17.41 -3.41
C ALA A 386 -5.49 18.93 -3.60
N GLU A 387 -6.62 19.57 -3.92
CA GLU A 387 -6.72 21.03 -4.03
C GLU A 387 -6.70 21.72 -2.66
N GLU A 388 -7.42 21.20 -1.65
CA GLU A 388 -7.42 21.74 -0.28
C GLU A 388 -6.08 21.52 0.44
N ILE A 389 -5.45 20.34 0.31
CA ILE A 389 -4.12 20.11 0.89
C ILE A 389 -3.05 20.90 0.14
N GLY A 390 -3.16 21.03 -1.20
CA GLY A 390 -2.29 21.91 -1.97
C GLY A 390 -2.39 23.37 -1.53
N GLN A 391 -3.59 23.88 -1.30
CA GLN A 391 -3.81 25.23 -0.75
C GLN A 391 -3.26 25.38 0.68
N ALA A 392 -3.43 24.37 1.54
CA ALA A 392 -2.93 24.40 2.91
C ALA A 392 -1.41 24.25 3.03
N LEU A 393 -0.72 23.75 1.99
CA LEU A 393 0.74 23.66 1.92
C LEU A 393 1.39 24.88 1.23
N ASP A 394 0.61 25.66 0.48
CA ASP A 394 1.02 26.92 -0.16
C ASP A 394 0.84 28.15 0.77
N GLU A 395 0.09 28.02 1.87
CA GLU A 395 -0.04 29.00 2.97
C GLU A 395 0.99 28.76 4.09
#